data_AF-A0AAT9HMP5-F1
#
_entry.id   AF-A0AAT9HMP5-F1
#
_cell.length_a   1.000
_cell.length_b   1.000
_cell.length_c   1.000
_cell.angle_alpha   90.00
_cell.angle_beta   90.00
_cell.angle_gamma   90.00
#
_symmetry.space_group_name_H-M   'P 1'
#
loop_
_entity.id
_entity.type
_entity.pdbx_description
1 polymer ?
#
loop_
_entity_poly.entity_id
_entity_poly.type
_entity_poly.pdbx_seq_one_letter_code
_entity_poly.pdbx_strand_id
1 'polypeptide(L)'
;MSTGPLERVVVVGNGIAGLTAADTLREAGFDGELTVVGDEPHAAYSRPALSKALLLDGDDMTAHELPPAGHGATELLGVRATGLDPDRRRVTLDDGTALPYDRVVLATGSRARRLSDLPEELTLRGLEDALALRARLTAKPSVVVIGGGRSAWRSPRAAWPRAARSPSSPRVCRSSSSSARTSPTSSPGRRGSRASPSW
;
A
#
# COMPACT_ATOMS: atom_id res chain seq x y z
N MET A 1 -12.32 -30.74 -17.10
CA MET A 1 -12.03 -29.95 -15.88
C MET A 1 -12.70 -30.65 -14.71
N SER A 2 -11.94 -31.19 -13.76
CA SER A 2 -12.54 -31.95 -12.64
C SER A 2 -13.36 -31.01 -11.75
N THR A 3 -14.68 -31.14 -11.81
CA THR A 3 -15.69 -30.56 -10.89
C THR A 3 -15.86 -31.50 -9.69
N GLY A 4 -14.75 -31.78 -8.98
CA GLY A 4 -14.84 -32.31 -7.62
C GLY A 4 -15.25 -31.21 -6.65
N PRO A 5 -15.79 -31.55 -5.47
CA PRO A 5 -16.03 -30.58 -4.41
C PRO A 5 -14.72 -29.83 -4.09
N LEU A 6 -14.83 -28.53 -3.85
CA LEU A 6 -13.69 -27.73 -3.41
C LEU A 6 -13.41 -28.08 -1.94
N GLU A 7 -12.29 -28.74 -1.68
CA GLU A 7 -11.93 -29.18 -0.33
C GLU A 7 -10.79 -28.35 0.25
N ARG A 8 -9.87 -27.85 -0.59
CA ARG A 8 -8.68 -27.12 -0.14
C ARG A 8 -8.43 -25.83 -0.91
N VAL A 9 -8.35 -24.72 -0.17
CA VAL A 9 -7.99 -23.41 -0.72
C VAL A 9 -6.75 -22.86 -0.02
N VAL A 10 -5.77 -22.44 -0.82
CA VAL A 10 -4.56 -21.77 -0.33
C VAL A 10 -4.59 -20.30 -0.75
N VAL A 11 -4.45 -19.40 0.21
CA VAL A 11 -4.32 -17.96 -0.01
C VAL A 11 -2.85 -17.57 0.21
N VAL A 12 -2.20 -17.05 -0.83
CA VAL A 12 -0.81 -16.59 -0.75
C VAL A 12 -0.78 -15.10 -0.51
N GLY A 13 -0.52 -14.71 0.74
CA GLY A 13 -0.33 -13.34 1.22
C GLY A 13 -1.21 -13.04 2.43
N ASN A 14 -0.58 -12.74 3.59
CA ASN A 14 -1.29 -12.33 4.82
C ASN A 14 -1.58 -10.81 4.89
N GLY A 15 -1.90 -10.21 3.75
CA GLY A 15 -2.30 -8.80 3.68
C GLY A 15 -3.81 -8.64 3.73
N ILE A 16 -4.29 -7.40 3.70
CA ILE A 16 -5.74 -7.10 3.67
C ILE A 16 -6.49 -7.87 2.58
N ALA A 17 -5.89 -8.00 1.39
CA ALA A 17 -6.52 -8.74 0.29
C ALA A 17 -6.64 -10.24 0.57
N GLY A 18 -5.64 -10.84 1.24
CA GLY A 18 -5.66 -12.26 1.57
C GLY A 18 -6.63 -12.57 2.70
N LEU A 19 -6.62 -11.76 3.76
CA LEU A 19 -7.58 -11.88 4.85
C LEU A 19 -9.02 -11.69 4.37
N THR A 20 -9.29 -10.64 3.59
CA THR A 20 -10.62 -10.43 3.02
C THR A 20 -11.02 -11.60 2.12
N ALA A 21 -10.11 -12.15 1.32
CA ALA A 21 -10.43 -13.33 0.51
C ALA A 21 -10.78 -14.55 1.39
N ALA A 22 -10.04 -14.77 2.47
CA ALA A 22 -10.29 -15.86 3.42
C ALA A 22 -11.64 -15.68 4.15
N ASP A 23 -11.94 -14.47 4.63
CA ASP A 23 -13.22 -14.14 5.26
C ASP A 23 -14.38 -14.33 4.27
N THR A 24 -14.28 -13.78 3.06
CA THR A 24 -15.32 -13.90 2.03
C THR A 24 -15.55 -15.35 1.61
N LEU A 25 -14.52 -16.20 1.58
CA LEU A 25 -14.68 -17.63 1.30
C LEU A 25 -15.57 -18.29 2.37
N ARG A 26 -15.34 -17.97 3.65
CA ARG A 26 -16.16 -18.48 4.76
C ARG A 26 -17.59 -17.93 4.72
N GLU A 27 -17.76 -16.64 4.47
CA GLU A 27 -19.09 -16.02 4.30
C GLU A 27 -19.87 -16.63 3.13
N ALA A 28 -19.18 -17.04 2.06
CA ALA A 28 -19.77 -17.74 0.92
C ALA A 28 -20.09 -19.22 1.19
N GLY A 29 -19.83 -19.72 2.39
CA GLY A 29 -20.15 -21.09 2.82
C GLY A 29 -19.06 -22.12 2.52
N PHE A 30 -17.82 -21.72 2.23
CA PHE A 30 -16.72 -22.67 2.12
C PHE A 30 -16.37 -23.25 3.50
N ASP A 31 -16.53 -24.56 3.66
CA ASP A 31 -16.29 -25.31 4.89
C ASP A 31 -15.02 -26.19 4.84
N GLY A 32 -14.34 -26.23 3.70
CA GLY A 32 -13.09 -26.95 3.51
C GLY A 32 -11.88 -26.37 4.25
N GLU A 33 -10.72 -26.97 3.98
CA GLU A 33 -9.43 -26.55 4.51
C GLU A 33 -9.00 -25.23 3.85
N LEU A 34 -8.72 -24.21 4.68
CA LEU A 34 -8.28 -22.90 4.25
C LEU A 34 -6.92 -22.62 4.88
N THR A 35 -5.90 -22.39 4.06
CA THR A 35 -4.56 -22.02 4.53
C THR A 35 -4.19 -20.65 4.00
N VAL A 36 -3.72 -19.75 4.86
CA VAL A 36 -3.18 -18.44 4.51
C VAL A 36 -1.68 -18.46 4.74
N VAL A 37 -0.90 -18.15 3.70
CA VAL A 37 0.57 -18.13 3.76
C VAL A 37 1.07 -16.69 3.74
N GLY A 38 1.86 -16.28 4.73
CA GLY A 38 2.42 -14.93 4.83
C GLY A 38 3.94 -14.96 5.02
N ASP A 39 4.67 -14.17 4.23
CA ASP A 39 6.13 -14.09 4.32
C ASP A 39 6.63 -13.17 5.45
N GLU A 40 5.73 -12.45 6.12
CA GLU A 40 6.04 -11.64 7.30
C GLU A 40 5.69 -12.45 8.57
N PRO A 41 6.53 -12.42 9.63
CA PRO A 41 6.33 -13.21 10.85
C PRO A 41 5.30 -12.59 11.82
N HIS A 42 4.56 -11.59 11.36
CA HIS A 42 3.62 -10.81 12.17
C HIS A 42 2.18 -11.09 11.74
N ALA A 43 1.26 -10.91 12.69
CA ALA A 43 -0.16 -10.81 12.39
C ALA A 43 -0.41 -9.68 11.38
N ALA A 44 -1.47 -9.80 10.59
CA ALA A 44 -1.77 -8.80 9.58
C ALA A 44 -2.03 -7.42 10.23
N TYR A 45 -1.45 -6.37 9.65
CA TYR A 45 -1.54 -5.01 10.17
C TYR A 45 -1.90 -4.00 9.07
N SER A 46 -2.36 -2.83 9.51
CA SER A 46 -2.68 -1.72 8.60
C SER A 46 -1.41 -1.03 8.10
N ARG A 47 -0.94 -1.40 6.90
CA ARG A 47 0.20 -0.73 6.24
C ARG A 47 0.09 0.82 6.16
N PRO A 48 -1.10 1.43 5.94
CA PRO A 48 -1.24 2.89 5.99
C PRO A 48 -0.89 3.54 7.33
N ALA A 49 -0.94 2.79 8.44
CA ALA A 49 -0.56 3.29 9.76
C ALA A 49 0.96 3.43 9.89
N LEU A 50 1.75 2.61 9.17
CA LEU A 50 3.21 2.62 9.25
C LEU A 50 3.83 3.98 8.92
N SER A 51 3.32 4.69 7.90
CA SER A 51 3.92 5.97 7.47
C SER A 51 3.55 7.16 8.37
N LYS A 52 2.65 6.98 9.35
CA LYS A 52 2.18 8.05 10.22
C LYS A 52 2.45 7.72 11.68
N ALA A 53 1.78 6.72 12.24
CA ALA A 53 1.85 6.45 13.66
C ALA A 53 3.25 5.97 14.08
N LEU A 54 3.83 5.02 13.34
CA LEU A 54 5.14 4.46 13.70
C LEU A 54 6.31 5.46 13.51
N LEU A 55 6.20 6.36 12.52
CA LEU A 55 7.25 7.34 12.22
C LEU A 55 7.08 8.69 12.95
N LEU A 56 5.85 9.09 13.31
CA LEU A 56 5.56 10.39 13.92
C LEU A 56 5.25 10.30 15.41
N ASP A 57 4.48 9.29 15.82
CA ASP A 57 3.87 9.24 17.15
C ASP A 57 4.59 8.24 18.09
N GLY A 58 5.42 7.35 17.52
CA GLY A 58 6.25 6.42 18.28
C GLY A 58 5.50 5.25 18.91
N ASP A 59 4.21 5.08 18.55
CA ASP A 59 3.30 4.07 19.08
C ASP A 59 3.76 2.62 18.81
N ASP A 60 3.31 1.74 19.70
CA ASP A 60 3.58 0.31 19.67
C ASP A 60 2.72 -0.41 18.62
N MET A 61 3.27 -1.43 17.97
CA MET A 61 2.68 -1.99 16.75
C MET A 61 1.36 -2.73 16.94
N THR A 62 1.12 -3.18 18.17
CA THR A 62 -0.12 -3.82 18.61
C THR A 62 -1.35 -2.93 18.38
N ALA A 63 -1.19 -1.60 18.36
CA ALA A 63 -2.27 -0.65 18.11
C ALA A 63 -2.80 -0.66 16.66
N HIS A 64 -2.13 -1.36 15.73
CA HIS A 64 -2.45 -1.36 14.30
C HIS A 64 -2.62 -2.74 13.68
N GLU A 65 -2.65 -3.79 14.52
CA GLU A 65 -3.09 -5.11 14.11
C GLU A 65 -4.50 -5.01 13.52
N LEU A 66 -4.71 -5.72 12.42
CA LEU A 66 -6.05 -5.94 11.92
C LEU A 66 -6.79 -6.84 12.91
N PRO A 67 -8.13 -6.73 13.01
CA PRO A 67 -8.91 -7.59 13.87
C PRO A 67 -8.54 -9.07 13.63
N PRO A 68 -8.43 -9.88 14.70
CA PRO A 68 -8.14 -11.31 14.56
C PRO A 68 -9.18 -11.93 13.62
N ALA A 69 -8.69 -12.72 12.68
CA ALA A 69 -9.50 -13.13 11.56
C ALA A 69 -10.57 -14.16 11.98
N GLY A 70 -11.82 -13.93 11.57
CA GLY A 70 -12.95 -14.79 11.89
C GLY A 70 -13.04 -16.06 11.02
N HIS A 71 -12.14 -16.19 10.04
CA HIS A 71 -12.22 -17.22 9.00
C HIS A 71 -11.77 -18.63 9.44
N GLY A 72 -11.15 -18.81 10.61
CA GLY A 72 -10.69 -20.13 11.07
C GLY A 72 -9.78 -20.84 10.07
N ALA A 73 -8.84 -20.09 9.48
CA ALA A 73 -7.86 -20.62 8.53
C ALA A 73 -6.58 -21.00 9.28
N THR A 74 -5.82 -21.93 8.73
CA THR A 74 -4.45 -22.15 9.18
C THR A 74 -3.56 -21.04 8.63
N GLU A 75 -3.03 -20.19 9.51
CA GLU A 75 -2.12 -19.11 9.14
C GLU A 75 -0.66 -19.56 9.29
N LEU A 76 0.06 -19.62 8.17
CA LEU A 76 1.50 -19.89 8.12
C LEU A 76 2.24 -18.55 8.00
N LEU A 77 2.67 -17.99 9.14
CA LEU A 77 3.38 -16.72 9.23
C LEU A 77 4.90 -16.91 9.15
N GLY A 78 5.60 -15.94 8.57
CA GLY A 78 7.06 -16.02 8.36
C GLY A 78 7.48 -17.08 7.33
N VAL A 79 6.55 -17.58 6.53
CA VAL A 79 6.77 -18.64 5.53
C VAL A 79 6.52 -18.06 4.15
N ARG A 80 7.52 -18.15 3.27
CA ARG A 80 7.43 -17.61 1.91
C ARG A 80 7.00 -18.68 0.93
N ALA A 81 5.92 -18.43 0.19
CA ALA A 81 5.65 -19.19 -1.03
C ALA A 81 6.70 -18.84 -2.11
N THR A 82 7.42 -19.85 -2.60
CA THR A 82 8.53 -19.73 -3.57
C THR A 82 8.17 -20.24 -4.97
N GLY A 83 7.14 -21.09 -5.08
CA GLY A 83 6.73 -21.68 -6.35
C GLY A 83 5.25 -22.03 -6.41
N LEU A 84 4.72 -22.08 -7.63
CA LEU A 84 3.37 -22.55 -7.93
C LEU A 84 3.46 -23.57 -9.06
N ASP A 85 2.95 -24.78 -8.83
CA ASP A 85 2.85 -25.86 -9.81
C ASP A 85 1.37 -26.10 -10.13
N PRO A 86 0.85 -25.58 -11.25
CA PRO A 86 -0.55 -25.77 -11.65
C PRO A 86 -0.89 -27.19 -12.08
N ASP A 87 0.09 -27.93 -12.60
CA ASP A 87 -0.10 -29.29 -13.12
C ASP A 87 -0.26 -30.28 -11.97
N ARG A 88 0.58 -30.15 -10.95
CA ARG A 88 0.52 -30.96 -9.71
C ARG A 88 -0.38 -30.35 -8.63
N ARG A 89 -0.88 -29.13 -8.86
CA ARG A 89 -1.68 -28.31 -7.93
C ARG A 89 -1.04 -28.16 -6.55
N ARG A 90 0.18 -27.63 -6.53
CA ARG A 90 0.95 -27.41 -5.30
C ARG A 90 1.56 -26.01 -5.23
N VAL A 91 1.58 -25.45 -4.03
CA VAL A 91 2.38 -24.26 -3.69
C VAL A 91 3.62 -24.73 -2.94
N THR A 92 4.80 -24.35 -3.42
CA THR A 92 6.08 -24.64 -2.76
C THR A 92 6.40 -23.52 -1.79
N LEU A 93 6.79 -23.88 -0.57
CA LEU A 93 7.22 -22.97 0.49
C LEU A 93 8.76 -22.89 0.52
N ASP A 94 9.31 -21.95 1.29
CA ASP A 94 10.75 -21.71 1.41
C ASP A 94 11.49 -22.75 2.25
N ASP A 95 10.78 -23.45 3.14
CA ASP A 95 11.26 -24.63 3.86
C ASP A 95 11.29 -25.90 2.99
N GLY A 96 10.84 -25.82 1.73
CA GLY A 96 10.73 -26.94 0.79
C GLY A 96 9.43 -27.74 0.90
N THR A 97 8.54 -27.40 1.83
CA THR A 97 7.21 -28.00 1.97
C THR A 97 6.35 -27.67 0.74
N ALA A 98 5.48 -28.59 0.34
CA ALA A 98 4.55 -28.41 -0.77
C ALA A 98 3.10 -28.53 -0.29
N LEU A 99 2.35 -27.43 -0.35
CA LEU A 99 0.94 -27.37 0.02
C LEU A 99 0.05 -27.78 -1.17
N PRO A 100 -0.71 -28.87 -1.08
CA PRO A 100 -1.69 -29.22 -2.10
C PRO A 100 -2.88 -28.26 -2.06
N TYR A 101 -3.45 -27.95 -3.22
CA TYR A 101 -4.63 -27.08 -3.31
C TYR A 101 -5.61 -27.53 -4.40
N ASP A 102 -6.88 -27.17 -4.26
CA ASP A 102 -7.86 -27.23 -5.36
C ASP A 102 -7.99 -25.87 -6.03
N ARG A 103 -7.93 -24.80 -5.23
CA ARG A 103 -7.81 -23.41 -5.71
C ARG A 103 -6.76 -22.65 -4.93
N VAL A 104 -6.11 -21.72 -5.61
CA VAL A 104 -5.13 -20.81 -5.04
C VAL A 104 -5.56 -19.37 -5.28
N VAL A 105 -5.45 -18.54 -4.25
CA VAL A 105 -5.67 -17.10 -4.33
C VAL A 105 -4.32 -16.41 -4.19
N LEU A 106 -3.91 -15.65 -5.20
CA LEU A 106 -2.65 -14.89 -5.17
C LEU A 106 -2.93 -13.47 -4.66
N ALA A 107 -2.67 -13.26 -3.37
CA ALA A 107 -2.86 -12.00 -2.66
C ALA A 107 -1.51 -11.42 -2.16
N THR A 108 -0.42 -11.66 -2.90
CA THR A 108 0.97 -11.30 -2.54
C THR A 108 1.24 -9.79 -2.46
N GLY A 109 0.25 -8.96 -2.84
CA GLY A 109 0.38 -7.51 -2.84
C GLY A 109 1.45 -7.02 -3.82
N SER A 110 2.29 -6.09 -3.35
CA SER A 110 3.35 -5.48 -4.17
C SER A 110 4.55 -5.08 -3.32
N ARG A 111 5.71 -4.95 -3.97
CA ARG A 111 6.96 -4.51 -3.35
C ARG A 111 7.29 -3.08 -3.77
N ALA A 112 7.97 -2.34 -2.90
CA ALA A 112 8.52 -1.04 -3.28
C ALA A 112 9.60 -1.25 -4.34
N ARG A 113 9.54 -0.46 -5.42
CA ARG A 113 10.57 -0.45 -6.45
C ARG A 113 11.80 0.25 -5.90
N ARG A 114 12.94 -0.43 -5.92
CA ARG A 114 14.24 0.21 -5.68
C ARG A 114 14.68 0.99 -6.90
N LEU A 115 15.26 2.16 -6.68
CA LEU A 115 15.75 3.06 -7.73
C LEU A 115 17.27 2.95 -7.91
N SER A 116 17.97 2.41 -6.92
CA SER A 116 19.39 2.14 -6.91
C SER A 116 19.72 0.94 -6.01
N ASP A 117 20.98 0.53 -6.00
CA ASP A 117 21.51 -0.49 -5.09
C ASP A 117 22.33 0.13 -3.95
N LEU A 118 22.13 1.43 -3.69
CA LEU A 118 22.86 2.16 -2.66
C LEU A 118 22.43 1.70 -1.25
N PRO A 119 23.36 1.44 -0.31
CA PRO A 119 23.05 1.05 1.07
C PRO A 119 22.20 2.08 1.83
N GLU A 120 22.29 3.35 1.42
CA GLU A 120 21.56 4.48 1.97
C GLU A 120 20.10 4.53 1.50
N GLU A 121 19.77 3.86 0.39
CA GLU A 121 18.40 3.78 -0.09
C GLU A 121 17.53 2.99 0.88
N LEU A 122 16.45 3.64 1.32
CA LEU A 122 15.40 3.01 2.11
C LEU A 122 14.08 3.09 1.36
N THR A 123 13.36 1.98 1.38
CA THR A 123 11.96 1.91 0.95
C THR A 123 11.03 1.97 2.14
N LEU A 124 9.75 2.24 1.92
CA LEU A 124 8.72 2.19 2.96
C LEU A 124 7.52 1.38 2.46
N ARG A 125 7.51 0.08 2.75
CA ARG A 125 6.42 -0.83 2.37
C ARG A 125 5.99 -1.78 3.50
N GLY A 126 6.95 -2.33 4.24
CA GLY A 126 6.71 -3.23 5.37
C GLY A 126 7.06 -2.61 6.72
N LEU A 127 6.86 -3.37 7.79
CA LEU A 127 7.23 -2.97 9.13
C LEU A 127 8.75 -2.77 9.29
N GLU A 128 9.54 -3.74 8.84
CA GLU A 128 11.00 -3.67 8.90
C GLU A 128 11.57 -2.42 8.22
N ASP A 129 11.01 -2.05 7.07
CA ASP A 129 11.34 -0.80 6.37
C ASP A 129 11.11 0.44 7.26
N ALA A 130 9.97 0.47 7.96
CA ALA A 130 9.59 1.59 8.80
C ALA A 130 10.45 1.67 10.08
N LEU A 131 10.80 0.52 10.68
CA LEU A 131 11.73 0.44 11.80
C LEU A 131 13.14 0.88 11.40
N ALA A 132 13.65 0.41 10.25
CA ALA A 132 14.94 0.82 9.72
C ALA A 132 14.99 2.33 9.44
N LEU A 133 13.92 2.88 8.86
CA LEU A 133 13.79 4.32 8.62
C LEU A 133 13.76 5.10 9.93
N ARG A 134 12.96 4.68 10.92
CA ARG A 134 12.91 5.30 12.25
C ARG A 134 14.28 5.33 12.90
N ALA A 135 15.00 4.21 12.89
CA ALA A 135 16.34 4.11 13.47
C ALA A 135 17.31 5.13 12.83
N ARG A 136 17.33 5.25 11.50
CA ARG A 136 18.19 6.23 10.81
C ARG A 136 17.78 7.68 11.06
N LEU A 137 16.49 7.96 11.20
CA LEU A 137 15.98 9.31 11.45
C LEU A 137 16.30 9.83 12.86
N THR A 138 16.56 8.96 13.84
CA THR A 138 16.96 9.38 15.20
C THR A 138 18.25 10.21 15.21
N ALA A 139 19.17 9.94 14.28
CA ALA A 139 20.41 10.69 14.10
C ALA A 139 20.21 12.08 13.46
N LYS A 140 18.97 12.45 13.11
CA LYS A 140 18.60 13.70 12.41
C LYS A 140 19.43 13.96 11.14
N PRO A 141 19.58 12.98 10.23
CA PRO A 141 20.35 13.16 9.01
C PRO A 141 19.65 14.12 8.02
N SER A 142 20.41 14.58 7.02
CA SER A 142 19.81 15.16 5.82
C SER A 142 19.24 14.05 4.95
N VAL A 143 17.99 14.18 4.52
CA VAL A 143 17.26 13.14 3.80
C VAL A 143 16.66 13.72 2.52
N VAL A 144 16.70 12.94 1.44
CA VAL A 144 16.03 13.24 0.17
C VAL A 144 14.90 12.23 -0.03
N VAL A 145 13.68 12.71 -0.28
CA VAL A 145 12.54 11.85 -0.63
C VAL A 145 12.40 11.80 -2.13
N ILE A 146 12.39 10.58 -2.69
CA ILE A 146 12.18 10.35 -4.11
C ILE A 146 10.81 9.71 -4.29
N GLY A 147 9.88 10.44 -4.89
CA GLY A 147 8.51 9.99 -5.19
C GLY A 147 7.43 10.87 -4.58
N GLY A 148 6.45 11.28 -5.39
CA GLY A 148 5.33 12.16 -5.00
C GLY A 148 4.00 11.45 -4.73
N GLY A 149 4.02 10.14 -4.44
CA GLY A 149 2.81 9.36 -4.20
C GLY A 149 2.06 9.76 -2.92
N ARG A 150 0.81 9.33 -2.75
CA ARG A 150 0.01 9.61 -1.53
C ARG A 150 0.69 9.19 -0.23
N SER A 151 1.53 8.15 -0.27
CA SER A 151 2.37 7.72 0.87
C SER A 151 3.48 8.71 1.23
N ALA A 152 3.94 9.53 0.27
CA ALA A 152 4.97 10.55 0.46
C ALA A 152 4.38 11.94 0.81
N TRP A 153 3.24 12.31 0.22
CA TRP A 153 2.72 13.68 0.26
C TRP A 153 1.77 13.98 1.44
N ARG A 154 1.07 12.98 2.01
CA ARG A 154 0.12 13.24 3.12
C ARG A 154 0.82 13.26 4.48
N SER A 155 1.65 14.28 4.69
CA SER A 155 2.10 14.70 6.02
C SER A 155 2.29 16.23 6.08
N PRO A 156 1.21 17.03 6.25
CA PRO A 156 1.35 18.46 6.53
C PRO A 156 1.91 18.75 7.94
N ARG A 157 2.11 17.70 8.76
CA ARG A 157 2.71 17.74 10.11
C ARG A 157 3.93 16.84 10.30
N ALA A 158 4.44 16.19 9.25
CA ALA A 158 5.83 15.74 9.30
C ALA A 158 6.66 17.02 9.33
N ALA A 159 6.94 17.50 10.54
CA ALA A 159 8.02 18.41 10.81
C ALA A 159 9.29 17.67 10.41
N TRP A 160 9.55 17.64 9.10
CA TRP A 160 10.89 17.50 8.59
C TRP A 160 11.68 18.57 9.34
N PRO A 161 12.70 18.22 10.15
CA PRO A 161 13.52 19.22 10.81
C PRO A 161 13.98 20.17 9.70
N ARG A 162 13.58 21.45 9.83
CA ARG A 162 13.81 22.53 8.87
C ARG A 162 15.11 22.26 8.14
N ALA A 163 15.02 21.88 6.86
CA ALA A 163 16.18 21.77 6.00
C ALA A 163 17.00 23.05 6.18
N ALA A 164 18.20 22.88 6.72
CA ALA A 164 19.14 23.96 6.92
C ALA A 164 19.33 24.65 5.56
N ARG A 165 18.91 25.91 5.49
CA ARG A 165 19.16 26.76 4.32
C ARG A 165 20.68 26.93 4.23
N SER A 166 21.31 26.20 3.33
CA SER A 166 22.68 26.49 2.92
C SER A 166 22.70 27.82 2.14
N PRO A 167 23.53 28.81 2.50
CA PRO A 167 23.66 30.07 1.80
C PRO A 167 24.70 29.95 0.67
N SER A 168 24.43 29.16 -0.35
CA SER A 168 25.22 29.20 -1.60
C SER A 168 24.37 28.70 -2.78
N SER A 169 23.77 29.67 -3.47
CA SER A 169 23.12 29.76 -4.81
C SER A 169 23.15 28.57 -5.80
N PRO A 170 22.24 28.52 -6.83
CA PRO A 170 21.35 29.58 -7.30
C PRO A 170 19.84 29.25 -7.23
N ARG A 171 19.07 30.33 -7.13
CA ARG A 171 17.61 30.36 -7.12
C ARG A 171 17.06 29.84 -8.45
N VAL A 172 16.39 28.69 -8.42
CA VAL A 172 15.32 28.38 -9.36
C VAL A 172 14.13 27.85 -8.57
N CYS A 173 13.35 28.79 -8.04
CA CYS A 173 11.94 28.58 -7.76
C CYS A 173 11.16 29.46 -8.74
N ARG A 174 10.60 28.85 -9.79
CA ARG A 174 9.40 29.36 -10.45
C ARG A 174 8.61 28.17 -10.98
N SER A 175 7.70 27.64 -10.17
CA SER A 175 6.51 27.00 -10.69
C SER A 175 5.65 28.11 -11.30
N SER A 176 5.65 28.24 -12.61
CA SER A 176 4.63 29.01 -13.32
C SER A 176 3.29 28.32 -13.12
N SER A 177 2.51 28.78 -12.14
CA SER A 177 1.07 28.57 -12.15
C SER A 177 0.51 29.46 -13.25
N SER A 178 0.19 28.89 -14.42
CA SER A 178 -0.73 29.54 -15.36
C SER A 178 -2.13 29.45 -14.77
N SER A 179 -2.45 30.39 -13.89
CA SER A 179 -3.82 30.74 -13.57
C SER A 179 -4.39 31.45 -14.79
N ALA A 180 -5.21 30.74 -15.57
CA ALA A 180 -6.07 31.37 -16.56
C ALA A 180 -7.13 32.19 -15.81
N ARG A 181 -6.74 33.41 -15.47
CA ARG A 181 -7.61 34.49 -15.02
C ARG A 181 -8.26 35.04 -16.28
N THR A 182 -9.48 34.60 -16.58
CA THR A 182 -10.33 35.30 -17.55
C THR A 182 -10.68 36.66 -16.96
N SER A 183 -10.31 37.72 -17.66
CA SER A 183 -10.71 39.10 -17.38
C SER A 183 -11.10 39.77 -18.70
N PRO A 184 -11.97 40.78 -18.65
CA PRO A 184 -12.99 41.01 -19.66
C PRO A 184 -12.49 41.89 -20.81
N THR A 185 -13.02 41.66 -22.01
CA THR A 185 -12.89 42.59 -23.13
C THR A 185 -14.25 42.83 -23.78
N SER A 186 -14.67 44.08 -23.68
CA SER A 186 -15.72 44.80 -24.42
C SER A 186 -15.55 44.68 -25.93
N SER A 187 -16.60 44.42 -26.73
CA SER A 187 -17.39 45.37 -27.56
C SER A 187 -17.77 44.66 -28.90
N PRO A 188 -18.53 45.24 -29.84
CA PRO A 188 -19.91 45.77 -29.79
C PRO A 188 -20.85 45.12 -30.85
N GLY A 189 -22.16 45.20 -30.62
CA GLY A 189 -23.19 45.42 -31.65
C GLY A 189 -23.62 44.28 -32.59
N ARG A 190 -24.89 43.83 -32.48
CA ARG A 190 -25.91 44.02 -33.55
C ARG A 190 -27.31 43.51 -33.14
N ARG A 191 -28.28 44.44 -33.26
CA ARG A 191 -29.71 44.34 -33.67
C ARG A 191 -30.40 42.96 -33.57
N GLY A 192 -31.43 42.85 -32.73
CA GLY A 192 -32.86 42.93 -33.13
C GLY A 192 -33.50 41.58 -32.75
N SER A 193 -34.71 41.43 -32.22
CA SER A 193 -35.97 42.16 -32.39
C SER A 193 -36.94 41.84 -31.23
N ARG A 194 -37.76 42.84 -30.90
CA ARG A 194 -39.09 42.85 -30.24
C ARG A 194 -39.80 41.49 -30.02
N ALA A 195 -40.37 41.30 -28.83
CA ALA A 195 -41.83 41.32 -28.59
C ALA A 195 -42.13 41.25 -27.08
N SER A 196 -43.30 41.75 -26.72
CA SER A 196 -43.70 42.40 -25.47
C SER A 196 -44.28 41.44 -24.40
N PRO A 197 -44.57 41.94 -23.17
CA PRO A 197 -44.97 41.13 -22.01
C PRO A 197 -46.50 41.11 -21.80
N SER A 198 -46.98 40.17 -20.98
CA SER A 198 -48.29 40.28 -20.34
C SER A 198 -48.38 39.41 -19.07
N TRP A 199 -48.45 40.12 -17.94
CA TRP A 199 -48.96 39.78 -16.59
C TRP A 199 -48.26 38.69 -15.76
#